data_AF-A0A925Q9L9-F1
#
_entry.id   AF-A0A925Q9L9-F1
#
_cell.length_a   1.000
_cell.length_b   1.000
_cell.length_c   1.000
_cell.angle_alpha   90.00
_cell.angle_beta   90.00
_cell.angle_gamma   90.00
#
_symmetry.space_group_name_H-M   'P 1'
#
loop_
_entity.id
_entity.type
_entity.pdbx_description
1 polymer ?
#
loop_
_entity_poly.entity_id
_entity_poly.type
_entity_poly.pdbx_seq_one_letter_code
_entity_poly.pdbx_strand_id
1 'polypeptide(L)'
;MSDSLENHALDREFDLDGYVSVTSDAASRTRTVTIVLVVASVLIGIGWYNTLSSSWQLHRLRQAYNLDEGRVCELLDCAHNPKLKEKEDVESIKILGLAGLGESGGKSPVSKFRDQIRHESMRAYIDNVRSIRAPFFGIAFDANDLGVIGGVTLILILLMMRYSLSREIKNLNVSLREAVIHDRLPGFYHAVAMRQVFTVPHMKGEKKNQWLAASPRAICVLPVLVFTSVVVYDYYSTYRLGVVRPGEVSVALAVETVWLGLIVYLAARCWERQSHIDGVWKEYWKRLDGKRSRVVRLRKDLVEEFGSDEDVDKALRRFRSEDWALDEPF
;
A
#
# COMPACT_ATOMS: atom_id res chain seq x y z
N MET A 1 -18.41 36.50 36.96
CA MET A 1 -19.22 35.50 37.68
C MET A 1 -19.65 34.32 36.79
N SER A 2 -19.13 34.19 35.55
CA SER A 2 -19.32 33.01 34.68
C SER A 2 -18.19 31.97 34.79
N ASP A 3 -16.99 32.37 35.23
CA ASP A 3 -15.82 31.46 35.27
C ASP A 3 -15.89 30.40 36.39
N SER A 4 -16.78 30.56 37.37
CA SER A 4 -16.94 29.58 38.46
C SER A 4 -17.88 28.43 38.11
N LEU A 5 -18.74 28.59 37.10
CA LEU A 5 -19.67 27.53 36.65
C LEU A 5 -19.04 26.61 35.60
N GLU A 6 -18.05 27.10 34.84
CA GLU A 6 -17.34 26.28 33.85
C GLU A 6 -16.36 25.30 34.50
N ASN A 7 -15.82 25.65 35.69
CA ASN A 7 -14.89 24.79 36.43
C ASN A 7 -15.57 23.58 37.11
N HIS A 8 -16.86 23.66 37.46
CA HIS A 8 -17.55 22.52 38.09
C HIS A 8 -17.97 21.42 37.09
N ALA A 9 -17.97 21.70 35.78
CA ALA A 9 -18.22 20.66 34.77
C ALA A 9 -17.01 19.74 34.53
N LEU A 10 -15.82 20.14 35.01
CA LEU A 10 -14.55 19.42 34.83
C LEU A 10 -14.15 18.56 36.04
N ASP A 11 -14.90 18.59 37.15
CA ASP A 11 -14.75 17.65 38.27
C ASP A 11 -15.35 16.25 37.96
N ARG A 12 -15.73 16.00 36.70
CA ARG A 12 -16.04 14.64 36.25
C ARG A 12 -14.76 13.83 36.33
N GLU A 13 -14.80 12.82 37.18
CA GLU A 13 -13.81 11.75 37.30
C GLU A 13 -13.16 11.44 35.94
N PHE A 14 -11.83 11.61 35.88
CA PHE A 14 -11.06 11.35 34.67
C PHE A 14 -11.21 9.89 34.27
N ASP A 15 -12.13 9.64 33.33
CA ASP A 15 -12.38 8.33 32.76
C ASP A 15 -11.25 7.97 31.78
N LEU A 16 -10.23 7.30 32.30
CA LEU A 16 -9.10 6.79 31.55
C LEU A 16 -9.56 5.96 30.34
N ASP A 17 -10.57 5.11 30.52
CA ASP A 17 -11.04 4.19 29.48
C ASP A 17 -11.74 4.95 28.36
N GLY A 18 -12.48 5.99 28.69
CA GLY A 18 -13.03 6.95 27.72
C GLY A 18 -11.96 7.59 26.83
N TYR A 19 -10.86 8.09 27.40
CA TYR A 19 -9.79 8.71 26.60
C TYR A 19 -8.98 7.69 25.79
N VAL A 20 -8.71 6.51 26.35
CA VAL A 20 -7.96 5.46 25.66
C VAL A 20 -8.80 4.91 24.49
N SER A 21 -10.11 4.73 24.67
CA SER A 21 -11.02 4.28 23.59
C SER A 21 -11.11 5.30 22.45
N VAL A 22 -11.31 6.59 22.75
CA VAL A 22 -11.36 7.66 21.74
C VAL A 22 -10.06 7.78 20.95
N THR A 23 -8.91 7.62 21.63
CA THR A 23 -7.60 7.64 20.96
C THR A 23 -7.39 6.40 20.08
N SER A 24 -7.81 5.23 20.57
CA SER A 24 -7.78 3.97 19.82
C SER A 24 -8.63 4.02 18.56
N ASP A 25 -9.83 4.60 18.63
CA ASP A 25 -10.73 4.75 17.48
C ASP A 25 -10.13 5.64 16.40
N ALA A 26 -9.43 6.72 16.79
CA ALA A 26 -8.72 7.57 15.84
C ALA A 26 -7.60 6.80 15.13
N ALA A 27 -6.79 6.04 15.86
CA ALA A 27 -5.73 5.20 15.31
C ALA A 27 -6.27 4.08 14.39
N SER A 28 -7.44 3.51 14.72
CA SER A 28 -8.12 2.51 13.90
C SER A 28 -8.51 3.07 12.51
N ARG A 29 -9.04 4.30 12.45
CA ARG A 29 -9.38 4.97 11.18
C ARG A 29 -8.14 5.19 10.33
N THR A 30 -7.06 5.71 10.92
CA THR A 30 -5.77 5.85 10.23
C THR A 30 -5.31 4.50 9.67
N ARG A 31 -5.45 3.41 10.44
CA ARG A 31 -5.12 2.04 9.99
C ARG A 31 -5.92 1.59 8.78
N THR A 32 -7.23 1.75 8.80
CA THR A 32 -8.08 1.38 7.66
C THR A 32 -7.67 2.16 6.41
N VAL A 33 -7.44 3.46 6.53
CA VAL A 33 -7.00 4.29 5.39
C VAL A 33 -5.62 3.87 4.89
N THR A 34 -4.68 3.49 5.79
CA THR A 34 -3.36 2.99 5.40
C THR A 34 -3.45 1.70 4.61
N ILE A 35 -4.28 0.75 5.06
CA ILE A 35 -4.49 -0.51 4.36
C ILE A 35 -5.06 -0.24 2.96
N VAL A 36 -6.08 0.63 2.86
CA VAL A 36 -6.66 1.02 1.57
C VAL A 36 -5.62 1.68 0.66
N LEU A 37 -4.76 2.54 1.19
CA LEU A 37 -3.68 3.18 0.43
C LEU A 37 -2.68 2.15 -0.13
N VAL A 38 -2.27 1.18 0.70
CA VAL A 38 -1.34 0.11 0.28
C VAL A 38 -1.98 -0.75 -0.79
N VAL A 39 -3.20 -1.22 -0.57
CA VAL A 39 -3.93 -2.06 -1.55
C VAL A 39 -4.11 -1.32 -2.86
N ALA A 40 -4.56 -0.06 -2.84
CA ALA A 40 -4.72 0.75 -4.05
C ALA A 40 -3.38 0.94 -4.79
N SER A 41 -2.30 1.22 -4.06
CA SER A 41 -0.96 1.39 -4.66
C SER A 41 -0.46 0.09 -5.29
N VAL A 42 -0.66 -1.06 -4.63
CA VAL A 42 -0.28 -2.37 -5.17
C VAL A 42 -1.09 -2.71 -6.42
N LEU A 43 -2.40 -2.47 -6.42
CA LEU A 43 -3.26 -2.73 -7.58
C LEU A 43 -2.89 -1.85 -8.78
N ILE A 44 -2.63 -0.56 -8.57
CA ILE A 44 -2.14 0.35 -9.61
C ILE A 44 -0.77 -0.13 -10.12
N GLY A 45 0.12 -0.55 -9.22
CA GLY A 45 1.43 -1.09 -9.58
C GLY A 45 1.36 -2.38 -10.40
N ILE A 46 0.42 -3.29 -10.08
CA ILE A 46 0.15 -4.49 -10.88
C ILE A 46 -0.42 -4.10 -12.25
N GLY A 47 -1.37 -3.16 -12.28
CA GLY A 47 -1.93 -2.61 -13.51
C GLY A 47 -0.82 -2.09 -14.43
N TRP A 48 0.05 -1.22 -13.90
CA TRP A 48 1.21 -0.69 -14.60
C TRP A 48 2.18 -1.79 -15.05
N TYR A 49 2.51 -2.76 -14.19
CA TYR A 49 3.42 -3.83 -14.57
C TYR A 49 2.88 -4.65 -15.75
N ASN A 50 1.56 -4.86 -15.82
CA ASN A 50 0.92 -5.57 -16.92
C ASN A 50 0.92 -4.78 -18.24
N THR A 51 1.04 -3.45 -18.21
CA THR A 51 1.11 -2.61 -19.43
C THR A 51 2.51 -2.57 -20.04
N LEU A 52 3.54 -2.97 -19.28
CA LEU A 52 4.92 -2.98 -19.78
C LEU A 52 5.06 -3.90 -21.00
N SER A 53 5.85 -3.45 -21.98
CA SER A 53 6.18 -4.24 -23.19
C SER A 53 7.05 -5.47 -22.91
N SER A 54 7.59 -5.57 -21.70
CA SER A 54 8.28 -6.71 -21.13
C SER A 54 7.37 -7.61 -20.28
N SER A 55 6.05 -7.39 -20.28
CA SER A 55 5.12 -8.23 -19.52
C SER A 55 5.25 -9.70 -19.95
N TRP A 56 5.21 -10.59 -18.97
CA TRP A 56 5.37 -12.03 -19.20
C TRP A 56 4.31 -12.56 -20.18
N GLN A 57 3.11 -11.96 -20.20
CA GLN A 57 2.03 -12.32 -21.12
C GLN A 57 2.38 -11.96 -22.57
N LEU A 58 2.91 -10.77 -22.81
CA LEU A 58 3.35 -10.36 -24.15
C LEU A 58 4.55 -11.20 -24.61
N HIS A 59 5.47 -11.53 -23.70
CA HIS A 59 6.59 -12.42 -24.01
C HIS A 59 6.12 -13.82 -24.41
N ARG A 60 5.16 -14.41 -23.68
CA ARG A 60 4.56 -15.70 -24.04
C ARG A 60 3.84 -15.64 -25.39
N LEU A 61 3.14 -14.54 -25.67
CA LEU A 61 2.49 -14.34 -26.97
C LEU A 61 3.54 -14.28 -28.09
N ARG A 62 4.61 -13.49 -27.92
CA ARG A 62 5.71 -13.42 -28.89
C ARG A 62 6.37 -14.78 -29.12
N GLN A 63 6.66 -15.50 -28.05
CA GLN A 63 7.29 -16.82 -28.13
C GLN A 63 6.38 -17.85 -28.80
N ALA A 64 5.08 -17.83 -28.51
CA ALA A 64 4.10 -18.71 -29.15
C ALA A 64 3.95 -18.47 -30.66
N TYR A 65 4.41 -17.32 -31.18
CA TYR A 65 4.39 -16.98 -32.60
C TYR A 65 5.78 -16.84 -33.23
N ASN A 66 6.85 -17.20 -32.51
CA ASN A 66 8.19 -17.21 -33.08
C ASN A 66 8.33 -18.46 -33.98
N LEU A 67 8.41 -18.24 -35.30
CA LEU A 67 8.44 -19.32 -36.30
C LEU A 67 9.71 -20.16 -36.23
N ASP A 68 10.79 -19.56 -35.73
CA ASP A 68 12.12 -20.19 -35.71
C ASP A 68 12.26 -21.24 -34.60
N GLU A 69 11.34 -21.31 -33.63
CA GLU A 69 11.50 -22.16 -32.44
C GLU A 69 10.91 -23.58 -32.57
N GLY A 70 10.26 -23.96 -33.68
CA GLY A 70 9.78 -25.34 -33.94
C GLY A 70 8.64 -25.85 -33.03
N ARG A 71 8.56 -25.37 -31.78
CA ARG A 71 7.56 -25.71 -30.75
C ARG A 71 6.13 -25.39 -31.16
N VAL A 72 5.93 -24.39 -32.00
CA VAL A 72 4.59 -24.01 -32.49
C VAL A 72 3.98 -25.14 -33.32
N CYS A 73 4.79 -25.87 -34.09
CA CYS A 73 4.34 -27.01 -34.87
C CYS A 73 4.00 -28.24 -33.99
N GLU A 74 4.70 -28.41 -32.87
CA GLU A 74 4.35 -29.44 -31.87
C GLU A 74 3.05 -29.10 -31.15
N LEU A 75 2.85 -27.83 -30.77
CA LEU A 75 1.71 -27.39 -29.97
C LEU A 75 0.40 -27.28 -30.76
N LEU A 76 0.48 -26.97 -32.06
CA LEU A 76 -0.66 -26.92 -32.98
C LEU A 76 -1.04 -28.29 -33.55
N ASP A 77 -0.37 -29.36 -33.10
CA ASP A 77 -0.59 -30.72 -33.61
C ASP A 77 -0.56 -30.78 -35.15
N CYS A 78 0.50 -30.17 -35.72
CA CYS A 78 0.73 -30.21 -37.17
C CYS A 78 0.92 -31.65 -37.69
N ALA A 79 1.07 -32.65 -36.79
CA ALA A 79 1.12 -34.06 -37.11
C ALA A 79 -0.24 -34.61 -37.55
N HIS A 80 -1.34 -34.21 -36.90
CA HIS A 80 -2.70 -34.63 -37.25
C HIS A 80 -3.39 -33.71 -38.27
N ASN A 81 -2.82 -32.54 -38.57
CA ASN A 81 -3.28 -31.62 -39.62
C ASN A 81 -2.25 -31.46 -40.75
N PRO A 82 -2.05 -32.50 -41.60
CA PRO A 82 -0.97 -32.55 -42.60
C PRO A 82 -1.05 -31.45 -43.69
N LYS A 83 -2.23 -30.83 -43.88
CA LYS A 83 -2.42 -29.66 -44.76
C LYS A 83 -1.56 -28.44 -44.37
N LEU A 84 -0.98 -28.43 -43.17
CA LEU A 84 -0.06 -27.41 -42.69
C LEU A 84 1.41 -27.67 -43.09
N LYS A 85 1.79 -28.95 -43.32
CA LYS A 85 3.15 -29.36 -43.73
C LYS A 85 3.39 -29.29 -45.24
N GLU A 86 2.33 -29.44 -46.03
CA GLU A 86 2.38 -29.64 -47.49
C GLU A 86 2.95 -28.47 -48.32
N LYS A 87 3.52 -27.44 -47.70
CA LYS A 87 4.08 -26.26 -48.40
C LYS A 87 5.53 -25.88 -48.09
N GLU A 88 6.19 -26.55 -47.15
CA GLU A 88 7.65 -26.38 -47.01
C GLU A 88 8.41 -27.04 -48.17
N ASP A 89 7.83 -28.06 -48.82
CA ASP A 89 8.44 -28.71 -50.00
C ASP A 89 8.28 -27.93 -51.33
N VAL A 90 7.63 -26.75 -51.32
CA VAL A 90 7.42 -25.92 -52.53
C VAL A 90 8.70 -25.23 -53.00
N GLU A 91 9.81 -25.33 -52.27
CA GLU A 91 11.13 -24.96 -52.79
C GLU A 91 11.54 -25.85 -53.99
N SER A 92 10.93 -27.01 -54.15
CA SER A 92 11.07 -27.90 -55.32
C SER A 92 10.33 -27.40 -56.58
N ILE A 93 9.41 -26.43 -56.46
CA ILE A 93 8.59 -25.91 -57.58
C ILE A 93 9.22 -24.64 -58.20
N LYS A 94 10.30 -24.08 -57.62
CA LYS A 94 11.02 -22.94 -58.22
C LYS A 94 11.86 -23.29 -59.46
N ILE A 95 12.05 -24.57 -59.78
CA ILE A 95 12.90 -24.99 -60.91
C ILE A 95 12.10 -25.25 -62.20
N LEU A 96 10.77 -25.35 -62.17
CA LEU A 96 9.95 -25.54 -63.37
C LEU A 96 8.94 -24.40 -63.59
N GLY A 97 9.26 -23.48 -64.50
CA GLY A 97 8.22 -22.82 -65.30
C GLY A 97 8.06 -21.31 -65.11
N LEU A 98 8.96 -20.58 -65.78
CA LEU A 98 8.69 -19.38 -66.56
C LEU A 98 7.25 -18.80 -66.59
N ALA A 99 7.23 -17.51 -66.26
CA ALA A 99 6.61 -16.43 -67.04
C ALA A 99 5.08 -16.36 -67.09
N GLY A 100 4.56 -15.51 -66.20
CA GLY A 100 3.62 -14.49 -66.59
C GLY A 100 2.19 -14.95 -66.73
N LEU A 101 1.42 -14.80 -65.65
CA LEU A 101 0.02 -14.37 -65.67
C LEU A 101 -0.41 -14.09 -64.22
N GLY A 102 -0.55 -12.80 -63.90
CA GLY A 102 -1.34 -12.29 -62.79
C GLY A 102 -0.93 -12.71 -61.38
N GLU A 103 -0.09 -11.90 -60.73
CA GLU A 103 0.11 -11.88 -59.28
C GLU A 103 -1.19 -11.53 -58.53
N SER A 104 -2.17 -12.42 -58.53
CA SER A 104 -3.06 -12.57 -57.39
C SER A 104 -2.39 -13.57 -56.45
N GLY A 105 -1.30 -13.12 -55.81
CA GLY A 105 -0.52 -13.86 -54.82
C GLY A 105 -1.38 -14.20 -53.60
N GLY A 106 -2.25 -15.19 -53.75
CA GLY A 106 -3.12 -15.68 -52.71
C GLY A 106 -2.26 -16.24 -51.59
N LYS A 107 -2.22 -15.54 -50.46
CA LYS A 107 -1.67 -16.08 -49.20
C LYS A 107 -2.13 -17.53 -49.04
N SER A 108 -1.17 -18.43 -48.81
CA SER A 108 -1.43 -19.84 -48.53
C SER A 108 -2.54 -19.99 -47.49
N PRO A 109 -3.45 -21.00 -47.61
CA PRO A 109 -4.45 -21.27 -46.57
C PRO A 109 -3.83 -21.37 -45.16
N VAL A 110 -2.62 -21.91 -45.06
CA VAL A 110 -1.83 -21.98 -43.83
C VAL A 110 -1.46 -20.60 -43.28
N SER A 111 -1.02 -19.68 -44.14
CA SER A 111 -0.69 -18.33 -43.68
C SER A 111 -1.94 -17.53 -43.32
N LYS A 112 -3.07 -17.74 -44.01
CA LYS A 112 -4.37 -17.16 -43.61
C LYS A 112 -4.82 -17.64 -42.23
N PHE A 113 -4.70 -18.93 -41.95
CA PHE A 113 -5.06 -19.50 -40.64
C PHE A 113 -4.15 -18.98 -39.52
N ARG A 114 -2.83 -18.88 -39.76
CA ARG A 114 -1.88 -18.29 -38.81
C ARG A 114 -2.17 -16.81 -38.55
N ASP A 115 -2.46 -16.04 -39.59
CA ASP A 115 -2.85 -14.64 -39.47
C ASP A 115 -4.13 -14.50 -38.63
N GLN A 116 -5.10 -15.41 -38.81
CA GLN A 116 -6.32 -15.45 -38.01
C GLN A 116 -6.06 -15.76 -36.54
N ILE A 117 -5.31 -16.83 -36.23
CA ILE A 117 -4.97 -17.20 -34.84
C ILE A 117 -4.20 -16.07 -34.15
N ARG A 118 -3.24 -15.45 -34.86
CA ARG A 118 -2.47 -14.30 -34.35
C ARG A 118 -3.39 -13.12 -34.08
N HIS A 119 -4.33 -12.84 -34.97
CA HIS A 119 -5.30 -11.76 -34.80
C HIS A 119 -6.24 -12.02 -33.61
N GLU A 120 -6.78 -13.23 -33.49
CA GLU A 120 -7.66 -13.63 -32.38
C GLU A 120 -6.93 -13.61 -31.04
N SER A 121 -5.68 -14.08 -30.99
CA SER A 121 -4.88 -14.05 -29.77
C SER A 121 -4.43 -12.65 -29.38
N MET A 122 -4.10 -11.81 -30.36
CA MET A 122 -3.82 -10.39 -30.12
C MET A 122 -5.05 -9.66 -29.62
N ARG A 123 -6.23 -9.95 -30.20
CA ARG A 123 -7.51 -9.42 -29.75
C ARG A 123 -7.82 -9.86 -28.32
N ALA A 124 -7.69 -11.14 -28.02
CA ALA A 124 -7.86 -11.67 -26.66
C ALA A 124 -6.86 -11.05 -25.67
N TYR A 125 -5.61 -10.81 -26.10
CA TYR A 125 -4.62 -10.10 -25.28
C TYR A 125 -5.06 -8.66 -25.01
N ILE A 126 -5.45 -7.91 -26.03
CA ILE A 126 -5.93 -6.53 -25.87
C ILE A 126 -7.17 -6.50 -24.95
N ASP A 127 -8.13 -7.39 -25.16
CA ASP A 127 -9.41 -7.41 -24.43
C ASP A 127 -9.26 -7.84 -22.96
N ASN A 128 -8.26 -8.67 -22.63
CA ASN A 128 -8.07 -9.20 -21.27
C ASN A 128 -6.94 -8.53 -20.48
N VAL A 129 -5.88 -8.08 -21.16
CA VAL A 129 -4.68 -7.55 -20.49
C VAL A 129 -4.70 -6.02 -20.48
N ARG A 130 -5.15 -5.41 -21.57
CA ARG A 130 -5.18 -3.95 -21.70
C ARG A 130 -6.42 -3.34 -21.07
N SER A 131 -7.50 -4.12 -20.98
CA SER A 131 -8.71 -3.75 -20.25
C SER A 131 -8.70 -4.35 -18.85
N ILE A 132 -8.52 -3.52 -17.83
CA ILE A 132 -8.70 -3.93 -16.43
C ILE A 132 -10.20 -3.93 -16.14
N ARG A 133 -10.80 -5.12 -15.97
CA ARG A 133 -12.22 -5.25 -15.64
C ARG A 133 -12.42 -5.26 -14.14
N ALA A 134 -13.26 -4.36 -13.63
CA ALA A 134 -13.72 -4.42 -12.25
C ALA A 134 -14.80 -5.53 -12.14
N PRO A 135 -14.55 -6.64 -11.42
CA PRO A 135 -15.40 -7.84 -11.48
C PRO A 135 -16.84 -7.60 -11.01
N PHE A 136 -17.09 -6.56 -10.22
CA PHE A 136 -18.41 -6.27 -9.64
C PHE A 136 -19.24 -5.27 -10.44
N PHE A 137 -18.62 -4.39 -11.23
CA PHE A 137 -19.34 -3.27 -11.87
C PHE A 137 -19.51 -3.44 -13.37
N GLY A 138 -18.87 -4.44 -13.99
CA GLY A 138 -18.87 -4.59 -15.44
C GLY A 138 -18.16 -3.45 -16.19
N ILE A 139 -17.51 -2.54 -15.47
CA ILE A 139 -16.73 -1.43 -16.02
C ILE A 139 -15.35 -1.97 -16.39
N ALA A 140 -14.95 -1.73 -17.64
CA ALA A 140 -13.61 -1.97 -18.14
C ALA A 140 -12.88 -0.62 -18.23
N PHE A 141 -11.67 -0.57 -17.68
CA PHE A 141 -10.78 0.58 -17.80
C PHE A 141 -9.67 0.25 -18.79
N ASP A 142 -9.41 1.16 -19.74
CA ASP A 142 -8.22 1.03 -20.57
C ASP A 142 -6.99 1.30 -19.70
N ALA A 143 -5.90 0.59 -20.00
CA ALA A 143 -4.58 0.81 -19.45
C ALA A 143 -4.15 2.29 -19.53
N ASN A 144 -4.56 2.98 -20.59
CA ASN A 144 -4.26 4.41 -20.79
C ASN A 144 -4.98 5.31 -19.77
N ASP A 145 -6.11 4.87 -19.21
CA ASP A 145 -6.84 5.62 -18.18
C ASP A 145 -6.26 5.40 -16.78
N LEU A 146 -5.31 4.46 -16.63
CA LEU A 146 -4.72 4.09 -15.34
C LEU A 146 -4.01 5.29 -14.69
N GLY A 147 -3.35 6.15 -15.47
CA GLY A 147 -2.71 7.36 -14.98
C GLY A 147 -3.72 8.34 -14.37
N VAL A 148 -4.81 8.64 -15.08
CA VAL A 148 -5.83 9.58 -14.60
C VAL A 148 -6.61 9.01 -13.42
N ILE A 149 -7.15 7.79 -13.55
CA ILE A 149 -7.99 7.17 -12.52
C ILE A 149 -7.16 6.81 -11.28
N GLY A 150 -5.97 6.26 -11.50
CA GLY A 150 -5.02 5.98 -10.42
C GLY A 150 -4.59 7.25 -9.70
N GLY A 151 -4.32 8.32 -10.44
CA GLY A 151 -3.95 9.62 -9.89
C GLY A 151 -5.03 10.20 -8.98
N VAL A 152 -6.26 10.29 -9.47
CA VAL A 152 -7.42 10.78 -8.70
C VAL A 152 -7.65 9.92 -7.45
N THR A 153 -7.62 8.59 -7.60
CA THR A 153 -7.84 7.65 -6.49
C THR A 153 -6.79 7.84 -5.40
N LEU A 154 -5.51 7.89 -5.75
CA LEU A 154 -4.42 8.08 -4.79
C LEU A 154 -4.50 9.45 -4.09
N ILE A 155 -4.88 10.51 -4.80
CA ILE A 155 -5.09 11.84 -4.22
C ILE A 155 -6.20 11.81 -3.17
N LEU A 156 -7.34 11.20 -3.47
CA LEU A 156 -8.47 11.08 -2.53
C LEU A 156 -8.06 10.32 -1.27
N ILE A 157 -7.37 9.18 -1.41
CA ILE A 157 -6.92 8.39 -0.28
C ILE A 157 -5.87 9.15 0.55
N LEU A 158 -4.93 9.86 -0.09
CA LEU A 158 -3.94 10.70 0.60
C LEU A 158 -4.58 11.87 1.34
N LEU A 159 -5.65 12.48 0.81
CA LEU A 159 -6.44 13.49 1.52
C LEU A 159 -7.12 12.90 2.76
N MET A 160 -7.73 11.71 2.64
CA MET A 160 -8.33 11.00 3.78
C MET A 160 -7.28 10.63 4.82
N MET A 161 -6.09 10.19 4.39
CA MET A 161 -4.97 9.89 5.28
C MET A 161 -4.53 11.14 6.04
N ARG A 162 -4.33 12.25 5.33
CA ARG A 162 -3.96 13.54 5.95
C ARG A 162 -4.99 13.99 6.98
N TYR A 163 -6.28 13.84 6.67
CA TYR A 163 -7.36 14.17 7.61
C TYR A 163 -7.31 13.28 8.86
N SER A 164 -7.16 11.97 8.67
CA SER A 164 -7.09 10.97 9.75
C SER A 164 -5.91 11.23 10.69
N LEU A 165 -4.71 11.43 10.14
CA LEU A 165 -3.51 11.79 10.90
C LEU A 165 -3.69 13.12 11.67
N SER A 166 -4.34 14.11 11.06
CA SER A 166 -4.58 15.40 11.71
C SER A 166 -5.53 15.27 12.91
N ARG A 167 -6.55 14.42 12.81
CA ARG A 167 -7.47 14.11 13.92
C ARG A 167 -6.77 13.30 15.00
N GLU A 168 -5.96 12.32 14.61
CA GLU A 168 -5.19 11.50 15.54
C GLU A 168 -4.22 12.33 16.38
N ILE A 169 -3.44 13.24 15.77
CA ILE A 169 -2.55 14.17 16.49
C ILE A 169 -3.32 14.97 17.54
N LYS A 170 -4.46 15.54 17.16
CA LYS A 170 -5.28 16.37 18.06
C LYS A 170 -5.83 15.55 19.22
N ASN A 171 -6.43 14.39 18.93
CA ASN A 171 -6.99 13.50 19.95
C ASN A 171 -5.91 13.01 20.91
N LEU A 172 -4.75 12.60 20.38
CA LEU A 172 -3.61 12.16 21.18
C LEU A 172 -3.10 13.27 22.09
N ASN A 173 -2.92 14.49 21.57
CA ASN A 173 -2.41 15.61 22.36
C ASN A 173 -3.40 16.06 23.45
N VAL A 174 -4.70 16.12 23.15
CA VAL A 174 -5.74 16.43 24.15
C VAL A 174 -5.74 15.37 25.25
N SER A 175 -5.74 14.10 24.89
CA SER A 175 -5.80 13.01 25.88
C SER A 175 -4.54 12.92 26.75
N LEU A 176 -3.36 13.12 26.16
CA LEU A 176 -2.09 13.18 26.91
C LEU A 176 -2.02 14.41 27.81
N ARG A 177 -2.52 15.56 27.37
CA ARG A 177 -2.61 16.78 28.19
C ARG A 177 -3.52 16.56 29.39
N GLU A 178 -4.68 15.95 29.18
CA GLU A 178 -5.63 15.66 30.25
C GLU A 178 -5.02 14.67 31.26
N ALA A 179 -4.36 13.62 30.79
CA ALA A 179 -3.66 12.68 31.66
C ALA A 179 -2.54 13.33 32.50
N VAL A 180 -1.92 14.43 32.02
CA VAL A 180 -0.97 15.23 32.81
C VAL A 180 -1.67 16.00 33.92
N ILE A 181 -2.84 16.60 33.64
CA ILE A 181 -3.60 17.39 34.61
C ILE A 181 -4.04 16.52 35.79
N HIS A 182 -4.47 15.28 35.53
CA HIS A 182 -4.93 14.34 36.56
C HIS A 182 -3.82 13.45 37.16
N ASP A 183 -2.55 13.71 36.87
CA ASP A 183 -1.38 12.91 37.28
C ASP A 183 -1.47 11.39 36.97
N ARG A 184 -2.23 11.03 35.93
CA ARG A 184 -2.38 9.65 35.42
C ARG A 184 -1.54 9.37 34.17
N LEU A 185 -0.63 10.28 33.81
CA LEU A 185 0.21 10.18 32.60
C LEU A 185 0.91 8.82 32.42
N PRO A 186 1.56 8.20 33.44
CA PRO A 186 2.28 6.94 33.23
C PRO A 186 1.36 5.82 32.74
N GLY A 187 0.23 5.60 33.43
CA GLY A 187 -0.73 4.56 33.08
C GLY A 187 -1.37 4.82 31.71
N PHE A 188 -1.79 6.06 31.47
CA PHE A 188 -2.37 6.45 30.19
C PHE A 188 -1.40 6.30 29.02
N TYR A 189 -0.15 6.78 29.17
CA TYR A 189 0.88 6.67 28.13
C TYR A 189 1.12 5.21 27.74
N HIS A 190 1.27 4.32 28.73
CA HIS A 190 1.46 2.89 28.45
C HIS A 190 0.23 2.26 27.79
N ALA A 191 -0.98 2.55 28.26
CA ALA A 191 -2.21 2.03 27.67
C ALA A 191 -2.38 2.45 26.21
N VAL A 192 -2.13 3.72 25.88
CA VAL A 192 -2.21 4.21 24.49
C VAL A 192 -1.05 3.68 23.64
N ALA A 193 0.16 3.61 24.21
CA ALA A 193 1.33 3.07 23.51
C ALA A 193 1.12 1.64 23.03
N MET A 194 0.45 0.80 23.82
CA MET A 194 0.13 -0.59 23.45
C MET A 194 -0.91 -0.70 22.32
N ARG A 195 -1.77 0.31 22.14
CA ARG A 195 -2.80 0.31 21.08
C ARG A 195 -2.34 0.94 19.77
N GLN A 196 -1.22 1.65 19.80
CA GLN A 196 -0.65 2.30 18.62
C GLN A 196 0.03 1.30 17.70
N VAL A 197 -0.26 1.41 16.39
CA VAL A 197 0.27 0.48 15.37
C VAL A 197 1.25 1.16 14.41
N PHE A 198 1.04 2.44 14.08
CA PHE A 198 1.89 3.17 13.14
C PHE A 198 2.88 4.12 13.81
N THR A 199 3.09 3.97 15.11
CA THR A 199 4.11 4.71 15.83
C THR A 199 4.77 3.76 16.81
N VAL A 200 6.08 3.89 16.96
CA VAL A 200 6.84 3.15 17.96
C VAL A 200 7.17 4.13 19.10
N PRO A 201 6.26 4.28 20.09
CA PRO A 201 6.51 5.12 21.26
C PRO A 201 7.70 4.56 22.04
N HIS A 202 8.36 5.42 22.81
CA HIS A 202 9.44 4.97 23.68
C HIS A 202 8.83 4.23 24.87
N MET A 203 9.39 3.06 25.20
CA MET A 203 8.99 2.23 26.33
C MET A 203 10.21 1.95 27.22
N LYS A 204 9.98 1.82 28.53
CA LYS A 204 11.07 1.67 29.51
C LYS A 204 11.71 0.29 29.35
N GLY A 205 13.01 0.26 29.04
CA GLY A 205 13.77 -0.98 28.91
C GLY A 205 13.79 -1.58 27.50
N GLU A 206 13.10 -0.98 26.53
CA GLU A 206 13.12 -1.43 25.14
C GLU A 206 14.02 -0.55 24.27
N LYS A 207 14.86 -1.19 23.44
CA LYS A 207 15.62 -0.48 22.40
C LYS A 207 14.69 -0.22 21.22
N LYS A 208 14.47 1.06 20.90
CA LYS A 208 13.65 1.46 19.75
C LYS A 208 14.23 0.88 18.44
N ASN A 209 13.46 0.03 17.77
CA ASN A 209 13.82 -0.45 16.45
C ASN A 209 13.55 0.67 15.42
N GLN A 210 14.62 1.22 14.84
CA GLN A 210 14.53 2.33 13.89
C GLN A 210 13.82 1.92 12.59
N TRP A 211 13.93 0.67 12.16
CA TRP A 211 13.28 0.17 10.95
C TRP A 211 11.76 0.12 11.10
N LEU A 212 11.27 -0.38 12.24
CA LEU A 212 9.83 -0.38 12.54
C LEU A 212 9.28 1.04 12.67
N ALA A 213 10.07 1.98 13.19
CA ALA A 213 9.68 3.39 13.24
C ALA A 213 9.67 4.08 11.86
N ALA A 214 10.45 3.58 10.90
CA ALA A 214 10.49 4.11 9.53
C ALA A 214 9.39 3.53 8.62
N SER A 215 8.84 2.35 8.94
CA SER A 215 7.87 1.65 8.09
C SER A 215 6.60 2.46 7.76
N PRO A 216 5.96 3.19 8.69
CA PRO A 216 4.74 3.96 8.38
C PRO A 216 5.02 5.13 7.44
N ARG A 217 6.26 5.65 7.52
CA ARG A 217 6.74 6.74 6.67
C ARG A 217 7.03 6.23 5.26
N ALA A 218 7.64 5.05 5.15
CA ALA A 218 7.85 4.36 3.87
C ALA A 218 6.51 4.07 3.16
N ILE A 219 5.47 3.68 3.91
CA ILE A 219 4.12 3.45 3.34
C ILE A 219 3.55 4.73 2.73
N CYS A 220 3.76 5.91 3.33
CA CYS A 220 3.33 7.19 2.76
C CYS A 220 4.03 7.53 1.43
N VAL A 221 5.22 6.98 1.18
CA VAL A 221 6.02 7.22 -0.04
C VAL A 221 5.64 6.23 -1.16
N LEU A 222 5.03 5.09 -0.84
CA LEU A 222 4.65 4.07 -1.82
C LEU A 222 3.80 4.61 -3.00
N PRO A 223 2.75 5.45 -2.79
CA PRO A 223 1.98 6.04 -3.89
C PRO A 223 2.83 6.87 -4.85
N VAL A 224 3.81 7.60 -4.31
CA VAL A 224 4.73 8.43 -5.10
C VAL A 224 5.58 7.52 -5.99
N LEU A 225 6.14 6.45 -5.44
CA LEU A 225 6.98 5.53 -6.21
C LEU A 225 6.18 4.88 -7.34
N VAL A 226 5.02 4.30 -7.02
CA VAL A 226 4.16 3.62 -8.01
C VAL A 226 3.72 4.60 -9.11
N PHE A 227 3.22 5.77 -8.74
CA PHE A 227 2.72 6.73 -9.72
C PHE A 227 3.85 7.38 -10.54
N THR A 228 5.03 7.57 -9.95
CA THR A 228 6.23 8.00 -10.70
C THR A 228 6.60 6.96 -11.74
N SER A 229 6.53 5.66 -11.42
CA SER A 229 6.80 4.59 -12.39
C SER A 229 5.85 4.61 -13.58
N VAL A 230 4.56 4.92 -13.35
CA VAL A 230 3.56 5.12 -14.41
C VAL A 230 3.96 6.28 -15.32
N VAL A 231 4.09 7.48 -14.76
CA VAL A 231 4.41 8.69 -15.54
C VAL A 231 5.74 8.57 -16.30
N VAL A 232 6.78 8.01 -15.67
CA VAL A 232 8.07 7.79 -16.32
C VAL A 232 7.94 6.81 -17.49
N TYR A 233 7.14 5.75 -17.35
CA TYR A 233 6.90 4.80 -18.43
C TYR A 233 6.14 5.43 -19.59
N ASP A 234 5.11 6.24 -19.31
CA ASP A 234 4.32 6.91 -20.35
C ASP A 234 5.15 7.95 -21.10
N TYR A 235 6.03 8.67 -20.40
CA TYR A 235 7.00 9.57 -21.03
C TYR A 235 8.02 8.79 -21.87
N TYR A 236 8.57 7.71 -21.35
CA TYR A 236 9.54 6.87 -22.06
C TYR A 236 8.95 6.27 -23.33
N SER A 237 7.73 5.71 -23.25
CA SER A 237 7.05 5.08 -24.37
C SER A 237 6.66 6.10 -25.45
N THR A 238 6.24 7.31 -25.06
CA THR A 238 5.88 8.37 -26.01
C THR A 238 7.10 8.93 -26.73
N TYR A 239 8.11 9.40 -25.99
CA TYR A 239 9.21 10.16 -26.59
C TYR A 239 10.33 9.30 -27.17
N ARG A 240 10.63 8.14 -26.57
CA ARG A 240 11.77 7.31 -27.00
C ARG A 240 11.37 6.25 -28.01
N LEU A 241 10.19 5.65 -27.85
CA LEU A 241 9.73 4.60 -28.76
C LEU A 241 8.91 5.15 -29.94
N GLY A 242 8.42 6.39 -29.86
CA GLY A 242 7.67 7.04 -30.94
C GLY A 242 6.39 6.31 -31.32
N VAL A 243 5.79 5.57 -30.37
CA VAL A 243 4.60 4.73 -30.62
C VAL A 243 3.37 5.59 -30.92
N VAL A 244 3.30 6.78 -30.35
CA VAL A 244 2.15 7.70 -30.47
C VAL A 244 2.64 9.09 -30.84
N ARG A 245 1.83 9.84 -31.60
CA ARG A 245 2.15 11.22 -31.97
C ARG A 245 2.10 12.09 -30.72
N PRO A 246 3.14 12.92 -30.46
CA PRO A 246 3.25 13.68 -29.21
C PRO A 246 2.10 14.68 -29.02
N GLY A 247 1.51 15.20 -30.11
CA GLY A 247 0.36 16.10 -30.04
C GLY A 247 -0.86 15.49 -29.37
N GLU A 248 -1.12 14.20 -29.62
CA GLU A 248 -2.32 13.49 -29.13
C GLU A 248 -2.23 13.16 -27.64
N VAL A 249 -1.02 12.88 -27.13
CA VAL A 249 -0.79 12.44 -25.74
C VAL A 249 -0.31 13.57 -24.82
N SER A 250 0.10 14.72 -25.37
CA SER A 250 0.66 15.84 -24.60
C SER A 250 -0.24 16.32 -23.46
N VAL A 251 -1.55 16.41 -23.68
CA VAL A 251 -2.52 16.83 -22.65
C VAL A 251 -2.61 15.80 -21.53
N ALA A 252 -2.65 14.50 -21.86
CA ALA A 252 -2.70 13.43 -20.88
C ALA A 252 -1.43 13.43 -19.99
N LEU A 253 -0.25 13.48 -20.61
CA LEU A 253 1.03 13.54 -19.89
C LEU A 253 1.13 14.78 -18.98
N ALA A 254 0.63 15.94 -19.43
CA ALA A 254 0.59 17.15 -18.63
C ALA A 254 -0.32 16.98 -17.41
N VAL A 255 -1.51 16.42 -17.59
CA VAL A 255 -2.47 16.14 -16.51
C VAL A 255 -1.88 15.14 -15.50
N GLU A 256 -1.26 14.06 -15.97
CA GLU A 256 -0.59 13.08 -15.11
C GLU A 256 0.58 13.68 -14.33
N THR A 257 1.36 14.56 -14.95
CA THR A 257 2.44 15.28 -14.27
C THR A 257 1.89 16.18 -13.14
N VAL A 258 0.76 16.84 -13.37
CA VAL A 258 0.05 17.62 -12.34
C VAL A 258 -0.41 16.71 -11.21
N TRP A 259 -1.01 15.55 -11.53
CA TRP A 259 -1.40 14.56 -10.52
C TRP A 259 -0.22 14.05 -9.70
N LEU A 260 0.90 13.73 -10.35
CA LEU A 260 2.12 13.33 -9.66
C LEU A 260 2.61 14.41 -8.69
N GLY A 261 2.63 15.68 -9.12
CA GLY A 261 2.98 16.80 -8.26
C GLY A 261 2.09 16.90 -7.01
N LEU A 262 0.78 16.72 -7.18
CA LEU A 262 -0.17 16.71 -6.06
C LEU A 262 0.01 15.51 -5.13
N ILE A 263 0.28 14.32 -5.67
CA ILE A 263 0.57 13.10 -4.89
C ILE A 263 1.85 13.29 -4.06
N VAL A 264 2.94 13.80 -4.68
CA VAL A 264 4.19 14.12 -3.97
C VAL A 264 3.96 15.11 -2.85
N TYR A 265 3.23 16.20 -3.13
CA TYR A 265 2.90 17.21 -2.13
C TYR A 265 2.11 16.62 -0.95
N LEU A 266 1.05 15.85 -1.23
CA LEU A 266 0.21 15.25 -0.18
C LEU A 266 0.96 14.18 0.62
N ALA A 267 1.78 13.36 -0.03
CA ALA A 267 2.63 12.37 0.64
C ALA A 267 3.63 13.04 1.59
N ALA A 268 4.29 14.12 1.14
CA ALA A 268 5.18 14.92 1.98
C ALA A 268 4.44 15.54 3.18
N ARG A 269 3.20 16.02 2.98
CA ARG A 269 2.36 16.51 4.08
C ARG A 269 1.96 15.41 5.06
N CYS A 270 1.68 14.19 4.59
CA CYS A 270 1.40 13.05 5.46
C CYS A 270 2.64 12.65 6.27
N TRP A 271 3.82 12.66 5.64
CA TRP A 271 5.11 12.41 6.29
C TRP A 271 5.41 13.42 7.40
N GLU A 272 5.20 14.71 7.14
CA GLU A 272 5.35 15.79 8.13
C GLU A 272 4.44 15.54 9.35
N ARG A 273 3.18 15.13 9.11
CA ARG A 273 2.21 14.85 10.17
C ARG A 273 2.57 13.61 10.99
N GLN A 274 3.01 12.53 10.35
CA GLN A 274 3.54 11.36 11.09
C GLN A 274 4.73 11.74 11.96
N SER A 275 5.66 12.55 11.43
CA SER A 275 6.81 13.05 12.19
C SER A 275 6.37 13.91 13.39
N HIS A 276 5.26 14.64 13.26
CA HIS A 276 4.69 15.39 14.38
C HIS A 276 4.09 14.48 15.46
N ILE A 277 3.43 13.37 15.11
CA ILE A 277 2.96 12.38 16.09
C ILE A 277 4.16 11.82 16.88
N ASP A 278 5.25 11.47 16.20
CA ASP A 278 6.48 11.03 16.86
C ASP A 278 7.06 12.12 17.80
N GLY A 279 6.93 13.39 17.41
CA GLY A 279 7.28 14.54 18.23
C GLY A 279 6.48 14.62 19.53
N VAL A 280 5.15 14.44 19.43
CA VAL A 280 4.24 14.39 20.58
C VAL A 280 4.66 13.25 21.52
N TRP A 281 4.86 12.03 20.99
CA TRP A 281 5.34 10.90 21.80
C TRP A 281 6.65 11.19 22.53
N LYS A 282 7.62 11.78 21.82
CA LYS A 282 8.93 12.14 22.39
C LYS A 282 8.81 13.21 23.47
N GLU A 283 7.94 14.19 23.31
CA GLU A 283 7.70 15.24 24.29
C GLU A 283 7.14 14.68 25.60
N TYR A 284 6.07 13.89 25.53
CA TYR A 284 5.45 13.31 26.73
C TYR A 284 6.33 12.24 27.38
N TRP A 285 7.13 11.49 26.59
CA TRP A 285 8.13 10.58 27.14
C TRP A 285 9.17 11.30 28.01
N LYS A 286 9.69 12.46 27.56
CA LYS A 286 10.64 13.26 28.36
C LYS A 286 10.04 13.70 29.69
N ARG A 287 8.76 14.09 29.71
CA ARG A 287 8.04 14.45 30.93
C ARG A 287 7.89 13.25 31.87
N LEU A 288 7.67 12.06 31.31
CA LEU A 288 7.55 10.81 32.07
C LEU A 288 8.89 10.36 32.66
N ASP A 289 9.99 10.45 31.91
CA ASP A 289 11.33 10.03 32.35
C ASP A 289 11.88 10.91 33.49
N GLY A 290 11.53 12.20 33.49
CA GLY A 290 11.91 13.13 34.57
C GLY A 290 11.17 12.88 35.89
N LYS A 291 9.93 12.36 35.84
CA LYS A 291 9.24 11.88 37.04
C LYS A 291 9.81 10.50 37.35
N ARG A 292 10.58 10.35 38.44
CA ARG A 292 10.98 9.04 38.99
C ARG A 292 9.71 8.27 39.35
N SER A 293 9.15 7.60 38.36
CA SER A 293 8.03 6.71 38.56
C SER A 293 8.56 5.58 39.45
N ARG A 294 8.03 5.48 40.67
CA ARG A 294 8.13 4.28 41.52
C ARG A 294 7.33 3.16 40.83
N VAL A 295 7.63 2.86 39.57
CA VAL A 295 7.22 1.60 38.96
C VAL A 295 8.03 0.57 39.70
N VAL A 296 7.35 -0.14 40.59
CA VAL A 296 7.86 -1.36 41.22
C VAL A 296 8.29 -2.26 40.08
N ARG A 297 9.60 -2.30 39.81
CA ARG A 297 10.15 -3.32 38.92
C ARG A 297 9.94 -4.63 39.66
N LEU A 298 8.93 -5.40 39.26
CA LEU A 298 8.93 -6.82 39.54
C LEU A 298 10.28 -7.34 39.08
N ARG A 299 11.06 -7.89 40.01
CA ARG A 299 12.36 -8.46 39.65
C ARG A 299 12.11 -9.55 38.61
N LYS A 300 12.99 -9.70 37.61
CA LYS A 300 12.82 -10.70 36.54
C LYS A 300 12.62 -12.11 37.12
N ASP A 301 13.26 -12.34 38.24
CA ASP A 301 13.15 -13.49 39.14
C ASP A 301 11.69 -13.81 39.52
N LEU A 302 10.84 -12.81 39.79
CA LEU A 302 9.41 -13.04 40.08
C LEU A 302 8.59 -13.42 38.84
N VAL A 303 8.94 -12.95 37.65
CA VAL A 303 8.17 -13.33 36.45
C VAL A 303 8.50 -14.77 36.03
N GLU A 304 9.74 -15.20 36.25
CA GLU A 304 10.17 -16.59 36.04
C GLU A 304 9.67 -17.53 37.16
N GLU A 305 9.58 -17.05 38.41
CA GLU A 305 9.15 -17.85 39.57
C GLU A 305 7.62 -18.06 39.60
N PHE A 306 6.83 -17.06 39.21
CA PHE A 306 5.36 -17.13 39.37
C PHE A 306 4.65 -17.69 38.13
N GLY A 307 5.31 -17.83 36.98
CA GLY A 307 4.86 -18.64 35.84
C GLY A 307 3.59 -18.19 35.09
N SER A 308 2.68 -17.46 35.74
CA SER A 308 1.45 -16.90 35.18
C SER A 308 1.18 -15.49 35.74
N ASP A 309 0.56 -14.63 34.92
CA ASP A 309 0.17 -13.27 35.33
C ASP A 309 -0.84 -13.29 36.51
N GLU A 310 -1.64 -14.36 36.66
CA GLU A 310 -2.57 -14.54 37.78
C GLU A 310 -1.85 -14.75 39.11
N ASP A 311 -0.76 -15.50 39.10
CA ASP A 311 0.03 -15.78 40.32
C ASP A 311 0.81 -14.55 40.77
N VAL A 312 1.30 -13.75 39.83
CA VAL A 312 1.93 -12.44 40.11
C VAL A 312 0.91 -11.48 40.73
N ASP A 313 -0.30 -11.39 40.17
CA ASP A 313 -1.34 -10.51 40.71
C ASP A 313 -1.80 -10.96 42.10
N LYS A 314 -1.88 -12.28 42.34
CA LYS A 314 -2.19 -12.86 43.65
C LYS A 314 -1.09 -12.59 44.69
N ALA A 315 0.17 -12.66 44.29
CA ALA A 315 1.31 -12.32 45.15
C ALA A 315 1.35 -10.83 45.49
N LEU A 316 1.11 -9.94 44.51
CA LEU A 316 1.02 -8.50 44.73
C LEU A 316 -0.14 -8.12 45.67
N ARG A 317 -1.29 -8.81 45.57
CA ARG A 317 -2.40 -8.61 46.50
C ARG A 317 -2.05 -9.01 47.93
N ARG A 318 -1.26 -10.08 48.13
CA ARG A 318 -0.75 -10.48 49.46
C ARG A 318 0.18 -9.42 50.06
N PHE A 319 1.15 -8.93 49.29
CA PHE A 319 2.03 -7.86 49.76
C PHE A 319 1.25 -6.58 50.08
N ARG A 320 0.26 -6.23 49.25
CA ARG A 320 -0.60 -5.07 49.52
C ARG A 320 -1.50 -5.27 50.76
N SER A 321 -1.83 -6.49 51.17
CA SER A 321 -2.56 -6.72 52.43
C SER A 321 -1.67 -6.69 53.68
N GLU A 322 -0.38 -7.00 53.55
CA GLU A 322 0.57 -7.02 54.67
C GLU A 322 1.09 -5.62 55.01
N ASP A 323 1.30 -4.75 54.02
CA ASP A 323 1.75 -3.36 54.26
C ASP A 323 0.70 -2.48 54.96
N TRP A 324 -0.58 -2.86 54.99
CA TRP A 324 -1.62 -2.13 55.74
C TRP A 324 -1.72 -2.58 57.22
N ALA A 325 -1.04 -3.65 57.60
CA ALA A 325 -1.09 -4.18 58.97
C ALA A 325 -0.01 -3.60 59.89
N LEU A 326 0.84 -2.68 59.40
CA LEU A 326 1.98 -2.12 60.14
C LEU A 326 1.78 -0.69 60.67
N ASP A 327 0.58 -0.10 60.51
CA ASP A 327 0.21 1.22 61.04
C ASP A 327 -0.80 1.12 62.20
N GLU A 328 -0.66 0.16 63.12
CA GLU A 328 -1.30 0.29 64.44
C GLU A 328 -0.35 1.07 65.38
N PRO A 329 -0.78 2.25 65.90
CA PRO A 329 0.03 3.04 66.80
C PRO A 329 0.07 2.39 68.18
N PHE A 330 1.26 1.99 68.61
CA PHE A 330 1.60 1.85 70.04
C PHE A 330 2.18 3.14 70.57
#